data_AF-A0A1L3JFV9-F1
#
_entry.id   AF-A0A1L3JFV9-F1
#
_cell.length_a   1.000
_cell.length_b   1.000
_cell.length_c   1.000
_cell.angle_alpha   90.00
_cell.angle_beta   90.00
_cell.angle_gamma   90.00
#
_symmetry.space_group_name_H-M   'P 1'
#
loop_
_entity.id
_entity.type
_entity.pdbx_description
1 polymer ?
#
loop_
_entity_poly.entity_id
_entity_poly.type
_entity_poly.pdbx_seq_one_letter_code
_entity_poly.pdbx_strand_id
1 'polypeptide(L)'
;MVKKGWLLLIICFSLTIQAQYTEVINSNRPGFSESPYSVGTGVYQLESTLFYRKADPVPLFSNPEAMGVNLLFRTSFFLDKLELNVNTTFEKDKIAFKNVFESSYNETGISQLTLGAKYLVYQPTYADKSKEIRSWKKRMAFDWKRVIPAVAVYAGANFGSVLTDYHNRGGITPKAGVLLQNQFSHKFNLVTNFYYDYIGSDLPEFSHIVTATYNFDDYWSGFVEHQALYNDVESKSNLGVGAAYLFSKNLQFNASARGTFQENVTGFYGSLGVSYRIDRHQDGFIEIDEFGNEIKRDNTTEFGAKKGFFGRLFNGFGLFSKKNKTTTSSKTDGTRDRPTRQRKKAVTKKEKKGGFFSNLFGKKKKKDETEEEKLEREVKELEKQIKKDEKKAKKEARKNKKKNG
;
A
#
# COMPACT_ATOMS: atom_id res chain seq x y z
N MET A 1 5.09 40.13 6.50
CA MET A 1 3.81 39.49 6.13
C MET A 1 4.00 37.99 5.77
N VAL A 2 4.74 37.19 6.57
CA VAL A 2 5.10 35.79 6.17
C VAL A 2 4.86 34.74 7.28
N LYS A 3 4.32 35.12 8.45
CA LYS A 3 4.27 34.20 9.61
C LYS A 3 2.94 33.43 9.82
N LYS A 4 1.98 33.48 8.89
CA LYS A 4 0.67 32.79 9.04
C LYS A 4 0.47 31.55 8.16
N GLY A 5 1.41 31.22 7.27
CA GLY A 5 1.28 30.07 6.36
C GLY A 5 1.66 28.70 6.96
N TRP A 6 2.40 28.67 8.06
CA TRP A 6 2.93 27.43 8.63
C TRP A 6 1.95 26.68 9.54
N LEU A 7 0.91 27.34 10.04
CA LEU A 7 -0.11 26.69 10.88
C LEU A 7 -1.15 25.91 10.06
N LEU A 8 -1.33 26.28 8.77
CA LEU A 8 -2.30 25.64 7.87
C LEU A 8 -1.75 24.34 7.24
N LEU A 9 -0.43 24.15 7.26
CA LEU A 9 0.24 22.93 6.78
C LEU A 9 0.29 21.82 7.86
N ILE A 10 0.09 22.17 9.13
CA ILE A 10 0.11 21.23 10.26
C ILE A 10 -1.28 20.63 10.52
N ILE A 11 -2.37 21.27 10.07
CA ILE A 11 -3.75 20.79 10.29
C ILE A 11 -4.20 19.77 9.21
N CYS A 12 -3.46 19.63 8.10
CA CYS A 12 -3.72 18.58 7.09
C CYS A 12 -3.12 17.20 7.43
N PHE A 13 -2.42 17.05 8.56
CA PHE A 13 -1.71 15.81 8.91
C PHE A 13 -2.35 14.95 10.01
N SER A 14 -3.61 15.20 10.38
CA SER A 14 -4.38 14.21 11.15
C SER A 14 -4.91 13.11 10.22
N LEU A 15 -4.00 12.41 9.55
CA LEU A 15 -4.31 11.15 8.90
C LEU A 15 -4.53 10.14 10.01
N THR A 16 -5.79 9.81 10.27
CA THR A 16 -6.10 8.57 10.98
C THR A 16 -5.45 7.43 10.19
N ILE A 17 -4.50 6.77 10.85
CA ILE A 17 -3.85 5.57 10.35
C ILE A 17 -4.90 4.48 10.47
N GLN A 18 -5.65 4.27 9.40
CA GLN A 18 -6.41 3.03 9.22
C GLN A 18 -5.49 2.12 8.41
N ALA A 19 -5.15 0.97 8.99
CA ALA A 19 -4.39 -0.05 8.28
C ALA A 19 -5.21 -0.52 7.08
N GLN A 20 -4.61 -0.48 5.89
CA GLN A 20 -5.23 -0.88 4.63
C GLN A 20 -5.04 -2.37 4.34
N TYR A 21 -4.53 -3.11 5.32
CA TYR A 21 -4.22 -4.53 5.18
C TYR A 21 -5.49 -5.35 4.95
N THR A 22 -5.42 -6.24 3.96
CA THR A 22 -6.44 -7.24 3.69
C THR A 22 -5.91 -8.63 3.99
N GLU A 23 -6.73 -9.50 4.55
CA GLU A 23 -6.35 -10.91 4.79
C GLU A 23 -6.18 -11.72 3.50
N VAL A 24 -6.87 -11.31 2.44
CA VAL A 24 -6.82 -11.94 1.12
C VAL A 24 -5.97 -11.09 0.17
N ILE A 25 -5.27 -11.75 -0.75
CA ILE A 25 -4.48 -11.10 -1.80
C ILE A 25 -5.31 -10.06 -2.57
N ASN A 26 -4.74 -8.88 -2.77
CA ASN A 26 -5.33 -7.80 -3.57
C ASN A 26 -4.58 -7.71 -4.90
N SER A 27 -4.96 -8.55 -5.86
CA SER A 27 -4.31 -8.61 -7.18
C SER A 27 -4.85 -7.54 -8.13
N ASN A 28 -3.97 -6.91 -8.90
CA ASN A 28 -4.39 -6.05 -10.02
C ASN A 28 -4.66 -6.88 -11.29
N ARG A 29 -4.27 -8.16 -11.32
CA ARG A 29 -4.56 -9.10 -12.41
C ARG A 29 -5.92 -9.79 -12.20
N PRO A 30 -6.63 -10.17 -13.28
CA PRO A 30 -6.23 -10.17 -14.71
C PRO A 30 -6.29 -8.84 -15.47
N GLY A 31 -6.84 -7.78 -14.88
CA GLY A 31 -6.98 -6.46 -15.52
C GLY A 31 -5.65 -5.76 -15.82
N PHE A 32 -5.74 -4.70 -16.62
CA PHE A 32 -4.71 -3.68 -16.76
C PHE A 32 -4.88 -2.54 -15.76
N SER A 33 -6.11 -2.34 -15.25
CA SER A 33 -6.41 -1.37 -14.20
C SER A 33 -5.66 -1.67 -12.89
N GLU A 34 -5.32 -0.63 -12.16
CA GLU A 34 -4.77 -0.75 -10.81
C GLU A 34 -5.74 -0.26 -9.75
N SER A 35 -5.90 -1.03 -8.68
CA SER A 35 -6.63 -0.56 -7.51
C SER A 35 -5.87 0.62 -6.84
N PRO A 36 -6.58 1.66 -6.34
CA PRO A 36 -5.99 2.71 -5.51
C PRO A 36 -5.49 2.17 -4.15
N TYR A 37 -5.90 0.96 -3.77
CA TYR A 37 -5.50 0.35 -2.51
C TYR A 37 -4.08 -0.21 -2.60
N SER A 38 -3.30 0.05 -1.57
CA SER A 38 -1.95 -0.50 -1.38
C SER A 38 -2.01 -1.93 -0.85
N VAL A 39 -0.96 -2.72 -1.09
CA VAL A 39 -0.79 -4.07 -0.51
C VAL A 39 -0.59 -4.08 1.01
N GLY A 40 -0.22 -2.94 1.62
CA GLY A 40 0.06 -2.84 3.06
C GLY A 40 1.51 -3.17 3.44
N THR A 41 1.93 -2.74 4.64
CA THR A 41 3.33 -2.83 5.09
C THR A 41 3.79 -4.27 5.27
N GLY A 42 5.03 -4.59 4.89
CA GLY A 42 5.58 -5.94 5.07
C GLY A 42 4.95 -7.01 4.17
N VAL A 43 4.08 -6.60 3.23
CA VAL A 43 3.54 -7.46 2.18
C VAL A 43 4.41 -7.35 0.94
N TYR A 44 4.75 -8.50 0.36
CA TYR A 44 5.48 -8.61 -0.90
C TYR A 44 4.64 -9.43 -1.87
N GLN A 45 4.28 -8.86 -3.01
CA GLN A 45 3.39 -9.49 -3.97
C GLN A 45 4.03 -9.51 -5.35
N LEU A 46 3.99 -10.68 -5.99
CA LEU A 46 4.44 -10.88 -7.35
C LEU A 46 3.26 -11.34 -8.20
N GLU A 47 2.97 -10.60 -9.25
CA GLU A 47 1.92 -10.90 -10.23
C GLU A 47 2.60 -11.19 -11.57
N SER A 48 2.50 -12.44 -12.03
CA SER A 48 3.02 -12.89 -13.31
C SER A 48 1.87 -13.07 -14.29
N THR A 49 2.07 -12.69 -15.55
CA THR A 49 1.06 -12.84 -16.61
C THR A 49 1.75 -13.25 -17.89
N LEU A 50 1.49 -14.46 -18.36
CA LEU A 50 1.81 -14.92 -19.70
C LEU A 50 0.74 -14.39 -20.65
N PHE A 51 1.14 -13.79 -21.76
CA PHE A 51 0.22 -13.28 -22.76
C PHE A 51 0.64 -13.61 -24.18
N TYR A 52 -0.36 -13.60 -25.06
CA TYR A 52 -0.23 -13.70 -26.49
C TYR A 52 -1.12 -12.65 -27.14
N ARG A 53 -0.55 -11.85 -28.02
CA ARG A 53 -1.24 -10.83 -28.81
C ARG A 53 -1.06 -11.12 -30.29
N LYS A 54 -2.14 -10.99 -31.04
CA LYS A 54 -2.13 -11.04 -32.50
C LYS A 54 -3.03 -9.96 -33.09
N ALA A 55 -2.55 -9.22 -34.06
CA ALA A 55 -3.29 -8.22 -34.82
C ALA A 55 -2.96 -8.35 -36.31
N ASP A 56 -3.83 -7.84 -37.17
CA ASP A 56 -3.59 -7.87 -38.61
C ASP A 56 -2.42 -6.92 -39.00
N PRO A 57 -1.51 -7.35 -39.89
CA PRO A 57 -0.37 -6.53 -40.29
C PRO A 57 -0.79 -5.35 -41.16
N VAL A 58 -0.23 -4.17 -40.86
CA VAL A 58 -0.46 -2.90 -41.57
C VAL A 58 0.71 -2.66 -42.55
N PRO A 59 0.51 -1.92 -43.67
CA PRO A 59 1.59 -1.50 -44.58
C PRO A 59 2.82 -0.86 -43.93
N LEU A 60 2.65 -0.16 -42.80
CA LEU A 60 3.73 0.49 -42.05
C LEU A 60 4.41 -0.45 -41.05
N PHE A 61 5.55 -0.03 -40.49
CA PHE A 61 6.28 -0.74 -39.43
C PHE A 61 5.32 -1.14 -38.30
N SER A 62 4.88 -2.41 -38.30
CA SER A 62 3.85 -2.91 -37.38
C SER A 62 4.36 -4.12 -36.62
N ASN A 63 3.82 -4.31 -35.41
CA ASN A 63 4.07 -5.46 -34.55
C ASN A 63 2.80 -6.31 -34.48
N PRO A 64 2.52 -7.13 -35.51
CA PRO A 64 1.30 -7.94 -35.59
C PRO A 64 1.25 -9.06 -34.56
N GLU A 65 2.36 -9.51 -33.98
CA GLU A 65 2.34 -10.65 -33.06
C GLU A 65 3.36 -10.47 -31.94
N ALA A 66 2.91 -10.65 -30.70
CA ALA A 66 3.77 -10.59 -29.52
C ALA A 66 3.41 -11.70 -28.54
N MET A 67 4.42 -12.35 -27.98
CA MET A 67 4.25 -13.33 -26.91
C MET A 67 5.25 -13.02 -25.80
N GLY A 68 4.77 -12.94 -24.56
CA GLY A 68 5.64 -12.50 -23.48
C GLY A 68 5.11 -12.82 -22.09
N VAL A 69 5.94 -12.47 -21.12
CA VAL A 69 5.62 -12.55 -19.69
C VAL A 69 5.76 -11.16 -19.10
N ASN A 70 4.68 -10.69 -18.47
CA ASN A 70 4.68 -9.51 -17.63
C ASN A 70 4.86 -9.91 -16.17
N LEU A 71 5.73 -9.21 -15.45
CA LEU A 71 6.05 -9.39 -14.05
C LEU A 71 5.83 -8.06 -13.32
N LEU A 72 4.87 -8.04 -12.40
CA LEU A 72 4.58 -6.90 -11.56
C LEU A 72 4.89 -7.27 -10.10
N PHE A 73 5.94 -6.65 -9.56
CA PHE A 73 6.29 -6.75 -8.15
C PHE A 73 5.76 -5.53 -7.39
N ARG A 74 5.13 -5.76 -6.24
CA ARG A 74 4.48 -4.73 -5.42
C ARG A 74 4.85 -4.94 -3.95
N THR A 75 5.16 -3.85 -3.26
CA THR A 75 5.45 -3.92 -1.83
C THR A 75 5.23 -2.58 -1.15
N SER A 76 4.99 -2.60 0.17
CA SER A 76 5.00 -1.39 1.00
C SER A 76 5.94 -1.59 2.17
N PHE A 77 6.91 -0.69 2.34
CA PHE A 77 7.92 -0.82 3.39
C PHE A 77 7.58 -0.03 4.65
N PHE A 78 7.00 1.15 4.52
CA PHE A 78 6.96 2.14 5.61
C PHE A 78 5.55 2.62 5.98
N LEU A 79 4.67 2.76 5.00
CA LEU A 79 3.32 3.28 5.18
C LEU A 79 2.35 2.32 4.52
N ASP A 80 1.25 1.99 5.19
CA ASP A 80 0.24 1.11 4.59
C ASP A 80 -0.37 1.73 3.34
N LYS A 81 -0.45 3.06 3.27
CA LYS A 81 -1.01 3.82 2.14
C LYS A 81 -0.05 4.01 0.97
N LEU A 82 1.25 3.69 1.11
CA LEU A 82 2.27 3.90 0.07
C LEU A 82 2.75 2.55 -0.47
N GLU A 83 2.42 2.27 -1.72
CA GLU A 83 2.90 1.10 -2.44
C GLU A 83 4.01 1.48 -3.40
N LEU A 84 5.10 0.71 -3.42
CA LEU A 84 6.11 0.74 -4.47
C LEU A 84 5.87 -0.44 -5.41
N ASN A 85 6.03 -0.21 -6.71
CA ASN A 85 5.91 -1.24 -7.71
C ASN A 85 7.00 -1.20 -8.79
N VAL A 86 7.29 -2.37 -9.32
CA VAL A 86 8.21 -2.59 -10.45
C VAL A 86 7.45 -3.43 -11.47
N ASN A 87 7.20 -2.87 -12.64
CA ASN A 87 6.50 -3.55 -13.72
C ASN A 87 7.47 -3.79 -14.88
N THR A 88 7.69 -5.05 -15.22
CA THR A 88 8.61 -5.46 -16.28
C THR A 88 7.92 -6.41 -17.25
N THR A 89 8.08 -6.18 -18.55
CA THR A 89 7.59 -7.08 -19.60
C THR A 89 8.76 -7.59 -20.43
N PHE A 90 8.87 -8.91 -20.53
CA PHE A 90 9.78 -9.58 -21.45
C PHE A 90 8.96 -10.24 -22.54
N GLU A 91 9.19 -9.86 -23.79
CA GLU A 91 8.40 -10.37 -24.91
C GLU A 91 9.24 -10.63 -26.15
N LYS A 92 8.68 -11.49 -27.01
CA LYS A 92 9.14 -11.74 -28.36
C LYS A 92 8.12 -11.13 -29.31
N ASP A 93 8.58 -10.12 -30.04
CA ASP A 93 7.81 -9.40 -31.05
C ASP A 93 8.13 -9.91 -32.43
N LYS A 94 7.11 -10.03 -33.27
CA LYS A 94 7.26 -10.21 -34.71
C LYS A 94 7.01 -8.88 -35.37
N ILE A 95 8.06 -8.26 -35.88
CA ILE A 95 8.00 -6.98 -36.59
C ILE A 95 7.83 -7.29 -38.07
N ALA A 96 6.78 -6.75 -38.68
CA ALA A 96 6.43 -7.02 -40.07
C ALA A 96 6.33 -5.72 -40.89
N PHE A 97 6.76 -5.82 -42.15
CA PHE A 97 6.63 -4.77 -43.15
C PHE A 97 5.92 -5.32 -44.37
N LYS A 98 4.82 -4.68 -44.74
CA LYS A 98 4.05 -5.06 -45.91
C LYS A 98 4.46 -4.18 -47.10
N ASN A 99 5.56 -4.59 -47.74
CA ASN A 99 6.05 -4.10 -49.04
C ASN A 99 5.72 -5.14 -50.14
N VAL A 100 6.24 -4.99 -51.38
CA VAL A 100 6.03 -5.93 -52.51
C VAL A 100 6.43 -7.39 -52.17
N PHE A 101 7.33 -7.58 -51.21
CA PHE A 101 7.61 -8.86 -50.57
C PHE A 101 7.34 -8.73 -49.06
N GLU A 102 6.40 -9.52 -48.53
CA GLU A 102 6.15 -9.56 -47.08
C GLU A 102 7.42 -10.00 -46.36
N SER A 103 8.02 -9.10 -45.58
CA SER A 103 9.23 -9.37 -44.81
C SER A 103 8.91 -9.21 -43.33
N SER A 104 9.28 -10.20 -42.52
CA SER A 104 9.12 -10.14 -41.07
C SER A 104 10.38 -10.67 -40.38
N TYR A 105 10.71 -10.09 -39.24
CA TYR A 105 11.75 -10.59 -38.36
C TYR A 105 11.23 -10.63 -36.92
N ASN A 106 11.90 -11.41 -36.08
CA ASN A 106 11.55 -11.49 -34.67
C ASN A 106 12.60 -10.76 -33.84
N GLU A 107 12.15 -9.99 -32.87
CA GLU A 107 12.98 -9.35 -31.86
C GLU A 107 12.55 -9.86 -30.49
N THR A 108 13.49 -10.01 -29.56
CA THR A 108 13.19 -10.50 -28.21
C THR A 108 13.94 -9.67 -27.21
N GLY A 109 13.24 -9.18 -26.20
CA GLY A 109 13.86 -8.42 -25.14
C GLY A 109 12.87 -7.88 -24.14
N ILE A 110 13.30 -6.88 -23.40
CA ILE A 110 12.47 -6.18 -22.43
C ILE A 110 11.71 -5.11 -23.20
N SER A 111 10.38 -5.15 -23.16
CA SER A 111 9.55 -4.13 -23.82
C SER A 111 9.03 -3.07 -22.86
N GLN A 112 9.00 -3.38 -21.57
CA GLN A 112 8.62 -2.42 -20.54
C GLN A 112 9.45 -2.62 -19.29
N LEU A 113 9.90 -1.52 -18.70
CA LEU A 113 10.47 -1.46 -17.36
C LEU A 113 10.02 -0.15 -16.71
N THR A 114 9.08 -0.23 -15.77
CA THR A 114 8.53 0.91 -15.05
C THR A 114 8.76 0.74 -13.55
N LEU A 115 9.32 1.76 -12.90
CA LEU A 115 9.38 1.87 -11.44
C LEU A 115 8.34 2.89 -11.00
N GLY A 116 7.45 2.51 -10.10
CA GLY A 116 6.34 3.35 -9.67
C GLY A 116 6.13 3.37 -8.17
N ALA A 117 5.41 4.39 -7.74
CA ALA A 117 4.88 4.55 -6.40
C ALA A 117 3.43 5.03 -6.48
N LYS A 118 2.57 4.44 -5.66
CA LYS A 118 1.16 4.83 -5.51
C LYS A 118 0.89 5.21 -4.07
N TYR A 119 0.17 6.30 -3.87
CA TYR A 119 -0.21 6.79 -2.55
C TYR A 119 -1.73 6.96 -2.45
N LEU A 120 -2.35 6.26 -1.52
CA LEU A 120 -3.78 6.40 -1.22
C LEU A 120 -4.02 7.73 -0.49
N VAL A 121 -4.69 8.65 -1.17
CA VAL A 121 -5.04 9.98 -0.67
C VAL A 121 -6.32 9.94 0.15
N TYR A 122 -7.35 9.26 -0.38
CA TYR A 122 -8.67 9.23 0.22
C TYR A 122 -9.28 7.83 0.18
N GLN A 123 -9.86 7.42 1.30
CA GLN A 123 -10.58 6.17 1.44
C GLN A 123 -11.97 6.44 2.05
N PRO A 124 -13.05 6.12 1.34
CA PRO A 124 -14.40 6.23 1.90
C PRO A 124 -14.62 5.15 2.97
N THR A 125 -15.38 5.50 4.01
CA THR A 125 -15.82 4.56 5.05
C THR A 125 -17.31 4.28 4.90
N TYR A 126 -17.67 3.00 4.99
CA TYR A 126 -19.03 2.54 4.78
C TYR A 126 -19.63 2.01 6.08
N ALA A 127 -20.91 2.32 6.31
CA ALA A 127 -21.63 1.72 7.42
C ALA A 127 -22.07 0.30 7.04
N ASP A 128 -21.90 -0.64 7.97
CA ASP A 128 -22.41 -2.00 7.79
C ASP A 128 -23.93 -2.03 7.99
N LYS A 129 -24.68 -1.95 6.89
CA LYS A 129 -26.15 -1.98 6.89
C LYS A 129 -26.73 -3.32 7.32
N SER A 130 -25.95 -4.40 7.35
CA SER A 130 -26.44 -5.71 7.85
C SER A 130 -26.81 -5.66 9.34
N LYS A 131 -26.22 -4.71 10.10
CA LYS A 131 -26.50 -4.45 11.51
C LYS A 131 -27.79 -3.65 11.74
N GLU A 132 -28.44 -3.14 10.69
CA GLU A 132 -29.72 -2.44 10.79
C GLU A 132 -30.87 -3.45 10.93
N ILE A 133 -31.42 -3.55 12.15
CA ILE A 133 -32.48 -4.53 12.48
C ILE A 133 -33.89 -3.89 12.38
N ARG A 134 -34.02 -2.56 12.48
CA ARG A 134 -35.33 -1.90 12.67
C ARG A 134 -36.12 -1.68 11.38
N SER A 135 -35.45 -1.54 10.24
CA SER A 135 -36.13 -1.21 8.97
C SER A 135 -35.53 -1.98 7.80
N TRP A 136 -36.35 -2.85 7.19
CA TRP A 136 -35.99 -3.57 5.97
C TRP A 136 -35.65 -2.61 4.82
N LYS A 137 -36.43 -1.52 4.66
CA LYS A 137 -36.16 -0.49 3.66
C LYS A 137 -34.80 0.18 3.87
N LYS A 138 -34.41 0.52 5.11
CA LYS A 138 -33.10 1.12 5.38
C LYS A 138 -31.95 0.14 5.13
N ARG A 139 -32.16 -1.14 5.49
CA ARG A 139 -31.19 -2.23 5.26
C ARG A 139 -30.94 -2.48 3.76
N MET A 140 -31.99 -2.46 2.94
CA MET A 140 -31.91 -2.71 1.50
C MET A 140 -31.66 -1.46 0.65
N ALA A 141 -31.77 -0.26 1.21
CA ALA A 141 -31.52 0.98 0.48
C ALA A 141 -30.07 1.06 0.01
N PHE A 142 -29.86 1.57 -1.21
CA PHE A 142 -28.53 1.86 -1.72
C PHE A 142 -27.80 2.88 -0.83
N ASP A 143 -26.49 2.69 -0.65
CA ASP A 143 -25.66 3.63 0.11
C ASP A 143 -24.98 4.62 -0.84
N TRP A 144 -25.54 5.81 -0.95
CA TRP A 144 -25.01 6.87 -1.81
C TRP A 144 -23.57 7.27 -1.49
N LYS A 145 -23.06 6.98 -0.29
CA LYS A 145 -21.64 7.18 0.03
C LYS A 145 -20.71 6.33 -0.83
N ARG A 146 -21.20 5.20 -1.36
CA ARG A 146 -20.45 4.28 -2.24
C ARG A 146 -20.20 4.83 -3.64
N VAL A 147 -20.87 5.92 -4.00
CA VAL A 147 -20.63 6.67 -5.25
C VAL A 147 -19.36 7.53 -5.15
N ILE A 148 -18.89 7.83 -3.94
CA ILE A 148 -17.62 8.55 -3.76
C ILE A 148 -16.48 7.52 -3.88
N PRO A 149 -15.56 7.67 -4.84
CA PRO A 149 -14.48 6.72 -5.02
C PRO A 149 -13.39 6.87 -3.95
N ALA A 150 -12.68 5.79 -3.67
CA ALA A 150 -11.32 5.88 -3.12
C ALA A 150 -10.40 6.51 -4.17
N VAL A 151 -9.47 7.35 -3.72
CA VAL A 151 -8.58 8.12 -4.61
C VAL A 151 -7.14 7.85 -4.23
N ALA A 152 -6.34 7.46 -5.21
CA ALA A 152 -4.89 7.39 -5.10
C ALA A 152 -4.22 8.16 -6.23
N VAL A 153 -3.02 8.66 -5.96
CA VAL A 153 -2.14 9.25 -6.95
C VAL A 153 -1.00 8.29 -7.25
N TYR A 154 -0.58 8.27 -8.50
CA TYR A 154 0.51 7.45 -8.99
C TYR A 154 1.60 8.33 -9.60
N ALA A 155 2.86 7.99 -9.31
CA ALA A 155 4.02 8.58 -9.95
C ALA A 155 5.05 7.47 -10.22
N GLY A 156 5.68 7.50 -11.38
CA GLY A 156 6.69 6.52 -11.78
C GLY A 156 7.59 7.02 -12.89
N ALA A 157 8.50 6.16 -13.31
CA ALA A 157 9.42 6.40 -14.41
C ALA A 157 9.59 5.12 -15.26
N ASN A 158 9.53 5.27 -16.57
CA ASN A 158 9.86 4.22 -17.54
C ASN A 158 11.32 4.35 -17.95
N PHE A 159 11.99 3.20 -18.10
CA PHE A 159 13.40 3.12 -18.45
C PHE A 159 13.55 2.62 -19.88
N GLY A 160 13.56 3.54 -20.85
CA GLY A 160 13.69 3.25 -22.28
C GLY A 160 15.04 2.66 -22.67
N SER A 161 16.11 3.00 -21.96
CA SER A 161 17.48 2.56 -22.29
C SER A 161 17.74 1.05 -22.13
N VAL A 162 16.83 0.33 -21.48
CA VAL A 162 16.92 -1.12 -21.24
C VAL A 162 15.95 -1.88 -22.17
N LEU A 163 15.18 -1.16 -22.97
CA LEU A 163 14.18 -1.73 -23.87
C LEU A 163 14.79 -2.12 -25.22
N THR A 164 14.10 -2.96 -25.98
CA THR A 164 14.42 -3.18 -27.40
C THR A 164 14.22 -1.91 -28.20
N ASP A 165 14.89 -1.78 -29.35
CA ASP A 165 14.88 -0.56 -30.16
C ASP A 165 13.46 -0.16 -30.58
N TYR A 166 12.61 -1.16 -30.85
CA TYR A 166 11.20 -0.95 -31.19
C TYR A 166 10.37 -0.32 -30.05
N HIS A 167 10.64 -0.71 -28.80
CA HIS A 167 9.88 -0.23 -27.62
C HIS A 167 10.53 0.97 -26.93
N ASN A 168 11.78 1.29 -27.29
CA ASN A 168 12.52 2.39 -26.71
C ASN A 168 11.92 3.74 -27.15
N ARG A 169 11.30 4.44 -26.19
CA ARG A 169 10.76 5.80 -26.39
C ARG A 169 11.67 6.91 -25.90
N GLY A 170 12.98 6.67 -25.91
CA GLY A 170 14.01 7.64 -25.54
C GLY A 170 14.19 7.77 -24.02
N GLY A 171 15.40 7.49 -23.55
CA GLY A 171 15.85 7.81 -22.19
C GLY A 171 14.94 7.30 -21.06
N ILE A 172 14.91 8.04 -19.96
CA ILE A 172 14.02 7.79 -18.82
C ILE A 172 12.88 8.79 -18.89
N THR A 173 11.63 8.29 -18.91
CA THR A 173 10.45 9.14 -19.06
C THR A 173 9.54 9.03 -17.83
N PRO A 174 9.08 10.15 -17.25
CA PRO A 174 8.12 10.12 -16.15
C PRO A 174 6.74 9.60 -16.56
N LYS A 175 6.02 9.05 -15.57
CA LYS A 175 4.62 8.61 -15.65
C LYS A 175 3.87 9.12 -14.43
N ALA A 176 2.68 9.67 -14.63
CA ALA A 176 1.81 10.11 -13.55
C ALA A 176 0.39 9.59 -13.75
N GLY A 177 -0.39 9.47 -12.67
CA GLY A 177 -1.78 9.05 -12.80
C GLY A 177 -2.63 9.27 -11.56
N VAL A 178 -3.93 9.12 -11.77
CA VAL A 178 -4.96 9.14 -10.73
C VAL A 178 -5.76 7.84 -10.83
N LEU A 179 -5.91 7.18 -9.70
CA LEU A 179 -6.59 5.89 -9.58
C LEU A 179 -7.82 6.09 -8.71
N LEU A 180 -8.97 5.68 -9.23
CA LEU A 180 -10.27 5.81 -8.59
C LEU A 180 -10.90 4.43 -8.43
N GLN A 181 -11.54 4.17 -7.30
CA GLN A 181 -12.33 2.94 -7.13
C GLN A 181 -13.62 3.20 -6.37
N ASN A 182 -14.75 2.92 -7.02
CA ASN A 182 -16.07 2.90 -6.43
C ASN A 182 -16.40 1.48 -5.96
N GLN A 183 -16.95 1.37 -4.75
CA GLN A 183 -17.40 0.09 -4.19
C GLN A 183 -18.91 0.11 -3.99
N PHE A 184 -19.64 -0.06 -5.09
CA PHE A 184 -21.10 -0.01 -5.12
C PHE A 184 -21.77 -1.07 -4.24
N SER A 185 -21.12 -2.23 -4.06
CA SER A 185 -21.53 -3.24 -3.09
C SER A 185 -20.32 -4.01 -2.53
N HIS A 186 -20.54 -5.01 -1.67
CA HIS A 186 -19.46 -5.91 -1.25
C HIS A 186 -18.96 -6.82 -2.37
N LYS A 187 -19.74 -6.98 -3.44
CA LYS A 187 -19.42 -7.84 -4.58
C LYS A 187 -19.03 -7.06 -5.83
N PHE A 188 -19.48 -5.81 -5.97
CA PHE A 188 -19.32 -5.03 -7.20
C PHE A 188 -18.43 -3.81 -6.98
N ASN A 189 -17.34 -3.76 -7.74
CA ASN A 189 -16.36 -2.68 -7.75
C ASN A 189 -16.23 -2.12 -9.17
N LEU A 190 -16.06 -0.80 -9.26
CA LEU A 190 -15.71 -0.11 -10.49
C LEU A 190 -14.39 0.63 -10.26
N VAL A 191 -13.36 0.27 -11.02
CA VAL A 191 -12.04 0.90 -10.99
C VAL A 191 -11.92 1.80 -12.22
N THR A 192 -11.40 3.00 -12.03
CA THR A 192 -11.11 3.94 -13.12
C THR A 192 -9.70 4.48 -12.94
N ASN A 193 -8.84 4.28 -13.93
CA ASN A 193 -7.47 4.77 -13.95
C ASN A 193 -7.28 5.79 -15.06
N PHE A 194 -6.63 6.88 -14.72
CA PHE A 194 -6.11 7.85 -15.68
C PHE A 194 -4.60 7.91 -15.54
N TYR A 195 -3.87 7.72 -16.62
CA TYR A 195 -2.43 7.90 -16.65
C TYR A 195 -2.04 8.88 -17.75
N TYR A 196 -1.00 9.66 -17.47
CA TYR A 196 -0.24 10.37 -18.47
C TYR A 196 1.18 9.81 -18.45
N ASP A 197 1.51 9.09 -19.52
CA ASP A 197 2.70 8.28 -19.67
C ASP A 197 3.69 8.94 -20.65
N TYR A 198 4.96 8.56 -20.52
CA TYR A 198 6.06 9.07 -21.34
C TYR A 198 6.15 10.62 -21.38
N ILE A 199 5.96 11.27 -20.23
CA ILE A 199 5.90 12.74 -20.12
C ILE A 199 7.21 13.38 -20.61
N GLY A 200 7.12 14.28 -21.59
CA GLY A 200 8.30 14.96 -22.14
C GLY A 200 9.13 14.13 -23.12
N SER A 201 8.63 12.97 -23.55
CA SER A 201 9.15 12.25 -24.73
C SER A 201 8.53 12.81 -26.02
N ASP A 202 8.99 12.31 -27.17
CA ASP A 202 8.45 12.69 -28.50
C ASP A 202 7.01 12.20 -28.71
N LEU A 203 6.56 11.18 -27.96
CA LEU A 203 5.21 10.61 -28.07
C LEU A 203 4.60 10.33 -26.68
N PRO A 204 4.18 11.38 -25.94
CA PRO A 204 3.44 11.23 -24.69
C PRO A 204 2.11 10.50 -24.94
N GLU A 205 1.64 9.75 -23.93
CA GLU A 205 0.47 8.90 -24.07
C GLU A 205 -0.50 9.10 -22.91
N PHE A 206 -1.76 9.37 -23.21
CA PHE A 206 -2.83 9.39 -22.24
C PHE A 206 -3.56 8.04 -22.22
N SER A 207 -3.69 7.45 -21.03
CA SER A 207 -4.39 6.18 -20.83
C SER A 207 -5.60 6.36 -19.92
N HIS A 208 -6.72 5.80 -20.34
CA HIS A 208 -7.94 5.70 -19.55
C HIS A 208 -8.39 4.24 -19.48
N ILE A 209 -8.55 3.70 -18.28
CA ILE A 209 -8.96 2.32 -18.05
C ILE A 209 -10.17 2.31 -17.13
N VAL A 210 -11.23 1.61 -17.52
CA VAL A 210 -12.44 1.40 -16.72
C VAL A 210 -12.67 -0.09 -16.57
N THR A 211 -12.67 -0.58 -15.33
CA THR A 211 -12.80 -2.00 -15.02
C THR A 211 -13.93 -2.23 -14.04
N ALA A 212 -14.93 -2.98 -14.47
CA ALA A 212 -16.04 -3.43 -13.66
C ALA A 212 -15.76 -4.86 -13.19
N THR A 213 -15.66 -5.07 -11.88
CA THR A 213 -15.36 -6.37 -11.27
C THR A 213 -16.52 -6.82 -10.40
N TYR A 214 -16.93 -8.08 -10.57
CA TYR A 214 -17.98 -8.71 -9.77
C TYR A 214 -17.48 -10.00 -9.12
N ASN A 215 -17.58 -10.08 -7.79
CA ASN A 215 -17.27 -11.28 -7.01
C ASN A 215 -18.53 -12.15 -6.92
N PHE A 216 -18.51 -13.32 -7.56
CA PHE A 216 -19.63 -14.25 -7.53
C PHE A 216 -19.74 -14.90 -6.15
N ASP A 217 -18.61 -15.39 -5.66
CA ASP A 217 -18.41 -15.99 -4.34
C ASP A 217 -17.04 -15.57 -3.76
N ASP A 218 -16.58 -16.24 -2.70
CA ASP A 218 -15.31 -15.93 -2.03
C ASP A 218 -14.07 -16.38 -2.81
N TYR A 219 -14.24 -17.16 -3.89
CA TYR A 219 -13.18 -17.75 -4.69
C TYR A 219 -13.14 -17.23 -6.13
N TRP A 220 -14.30 -16.96 -6.73
CA TRP A 220 -14.43 -16.56 -8.12
C TRP A 220 -14.86 -15.12 -8.27
N SER A 221 -14.13 -14.40 -9.13
CA SER A 221 -14.48 -13.07 -9.59
C SER A 221 -14.40 -12.99 -11.10
N GLY A 222 -15.29 -12.21 -11.69
CA GLY A 222 -15.29 -11.88 -13.12
C GLY A 222 -15.09 -10.39 -13.32
N PHE A 223 -14.55 -10.01 -14.48
CA PHE A 223 -14.39 -8.61 -14.82
C PHE A 223 -14.69 -8.32 -16.29
N VAL A 224 -15.06 -7.07 -16.55
CA VAL A 224 -15.13 -6.45 -17.86
C VAL A 224 -14.31 -5.18 -17.81
N GLU A 225 -13.43 -4.98 -18.78
CA GLU A 225 -12.48 -3.86 -18.82
C GLU A 225 -12.52 -3.20 -20.19
N HIS A 226 -12.61 -1.88 -20.20
CA HIS A 226 -12.35 -1.07 -21.38
C HIS A 226 -11.14 -0.18 -21.13
N GLN A 227 -10.14 -0.27 -21.99
CA GLN A 227 -8.94 0.56 -21.98
C GLN A 227 -8.91 1.39 -23.26
N ALA A 228 -8.53 2.65 -23.13
CA ALA A 228 -8.22 3.52 -24.25
C ALA A 228 -6.84 4.17 -24.04
N LEU A 229 -6.06 4.21 -25.10
CA LEU A 229 -4.72 4.79 -25.17
C LEU A 229 -4.72 5.79 -26.31
N TYR A 230 -4.31 7.01 -26.02
CA TYR A 230 -4.30 8.11 -26.98
C TYR A 230 -2.92 8.76 -26.97
N ASN A 231 -2.32 8.91 -28.14
CA ASN A 231 -1.17 9.77 -28.36
C ASN A 231 -1.42 10.60 -29.63
N ASP A 232 -0.50 11.49 -29.98
CA ASP A 232 -0.68 12.40 -31.13
C ASP A 232 -0.70 11.69 -32.50
N VAL A 233 -0.29 10.42 -32.56
CA VAL A 233 -0.13 9.63 -33.80
C VAL A 233 -1.16 8.50 -33.91
N GLU A 234 -1.48 7.84 -32.80
CA GLU A 234 -2.26 6.61 -32.73
C GLU A 234 -3.31 6.68 -31.62
N SER A 235 -4.46 6.06 -31.87
CA SER A 235 -5.50 5.80 -30.87
C SER A 235 -5.81 4.31 -30.81
N LYS A 236 -5.73 3.74 -29.61
CA LYS A 236 -6.02 2.32 -29.35
C LYS A 236 -7.12 2.19 -28.33
N SER A 237 -8.04 1.26 -28.56
CA SER A 237 -9.07 0.86 -27.62
C SER A 237 -9.03 -0.65 -27.46
N ASN A 238 -9.10 -1.14 -26.24
CA ASN A 238 -9.14 -2.56 -25.93
C ASN A 238 -10.39 -2.83 -25.08
N LEU A 239 -11.11 -3.91 -25.42
CA LEU A 239 -12.23 -4.40 -24.63
C LEU A 239 -11.92 -5.82 -24.18
N GLY A 240 -11.91 -6.03 -22.86
CA GLY A 240 -11.47 -7.24 -22.21
C GLY A 240 -12.51 -7.84 -21.28
N VAL A 241 -12.48 -9.16 -21.16
CA VAL A 241 -13.22 -9.91 -20.16
C VAL A 241 -12.34 -11.00 -19.57
N GLY A 242 -12.66 -11.45 -18.37
CA GLY A 242 -12.02 -12.63 -17.82
C GLY A 242 -12.42 -12.90 -16.39
N ALA A 243 -11.65 -13.79 -15.76
CA ALA A 243 -11.95 -14.30 -14.43
C ALA A 243 -10.68 -14.50 -13.60
N ALA A 244 -10.86 -14.42 -12.29
CA ALA A 244 -9.85 -14.78 -11.30
C ALA A 244 -10.41 -15.81 -10.31
N TYR A 245 -9.55 -16.77 -9.97
CA TYR A 245 -9.80 -17.82 -9.00
C TYR A 245 -8.80 -17.74 -7.85
N LEU A 246 -9.30 -17.57 -6.64
CA LEU A 246 -8.53 -17.55 -5.41
C LEU A 246 -8.30 -18.98 -4.92
N PHE A 247 -7.09 -19.51 -5.12
CA PHE A 247 -6.73 -20.85 -4.66
C PHE A 247 -6.45 -20.89 -3.15
N SER A 248 -5.83 -19.83 -2.63
CA SER A 248 -5.61 -19.63 -1.20
C SER A 248 -5.60 -18.14 -0.89
N LYS A 249 -5.62 -17.75 0.40
CA LYS A 249 -5.53 -16.33 0.81
C LYS A 249 -4.35 -15.58 0.14
N ASN A 250 -3.29 -16.30 -0.25
CA ASN A 250 -2.05 -15.75 -0.81
C ASN A 250 -1.77 -16.15 -2.26
N LEU A 251 -2.63 -16.92 -2.92
CA LEU A 251 -2.40 -17.41 -4.29
C LEU A 251 -3.67 -17.30 -5.12
N GLN A 252 -3.56 -16.62 -6.26
CA GLN A 252 -4.66 -16.43 -7.22
C GLN A 252 -4.20 -16.81 -8.63
N PHE A 253 -5.06 -17.50 -9.36
CA PHE A 253 -4.93 -17.75 -10.80
C PHE A 253 -5.90 -16.85 -11.55
N ASN A 254 -5.54 -16.44 -12.75
CA ASN A 254 -6.42 -15.62 -13.56
C ASN A 254 -6.26 -15.90 -15.05
N ALA A 255 -7.31 -15.60 -15.80
CA ALA A 255 -7.36 -15.74 -17.25
C ALA A 255 -8.15 -14.59 -17.84
N SER A 256 -7.72 -14.08 -19.00
CA SER A 256 -8.46 -13.05 -19.73
C SER A 256 -8.32 -13.18 -21.24
N ALA A 257 -9.32 -12.63 -21.93
CA ALA A 257 -9.33 -12.44 -23.37
C ALA A 257 -9.77 -11.01 -23.68
N ARG A 258 -9.13 -10.38 -24.66
CA ARG A 258 -9.43 -9.01 -25.07
C ARG A 258 -9.44 -8.90 -26.59
N GLY A 259 -10.37 -8.11 -27.11
CA GLY A 259 -10.30 -7.55 -28.46
C GLY A 259 -9.49 -6.26 -28.42
N THR A 260 -8.54 -6.10 -29.33
CA THR A 260 -7.73 -4.88 -29.47
C THR A 260 -8.13 -4.16 -30.76
N PHE A 261 -8.39 -2.87 -30.67
CA PHE A 261 -8.83 -2.03 -31.78
C PHE A 261 -7.87 -0.86 -31.90
N GLN A 262 -7.08 -0.85 -32.96
CA GLN A 262 -6.17 0.25 -33.26
C GLN A 262 -6.53 0.80 -34.64
N GLU A 263 -7.16 1.98 -34.67
CA GLU A 263 -7.69 2.58 -35.90
C GLU A 263 -8.57 1.60 -36.70
N ASN A 264 -8.07 1.10 -37.83
CA ASN A 264 -8.76 0.14 -38.71
C ASN A 264 -8.32 -1.32 -38.51
N VAL A 265 -7.44 -1.58 -37.53
CA VAL A 265 -6.86 -2.89 -37.26
C VAL A 265 -7.54 -3.50 -36.04
N THR A 266 -8.06 -4.69 -36.22
CA THR A 266 -8.56 -5.52 -35.13
C THR A 266 -7.52 -6.57 -34.74
N GLY A 267 -7.48 -6.90 -33.46
CA GLY A 267 -6.63 -7.94 -32.93
C GLY A 267 -7.23 -8.61 -31.71
N PHE A 268 -6.50 -9.59 -31.23
CA PHE A 268 -6.84 -10.43 -30.09
C PHE A 268 -5.67 -10.46 -29.12
N TYR A 269 -5.99 -10.44 -27.83
CA TYR A 269 -5.05 -10.60 -26.73
C TYR A 269 -5.61 -11.66 -25.77
N GLY A 270 -4.82 -12.70 -25.49
CA GLY A 270 -5.15 -13.70 -24.48
C GLY A 270 -4.09 -13.72 -23.39
N SER A 271 -4.49 -13.94 -22.14
CA SER A 271 -3.54 -14.06 -21.04
C SER A 271 -3.94 -15.05 -19.96
N LEU A 272 -2.92 -15.63 -19.33
CA LEU A 272 -3.01 -16.45 -18.12
C LEU A 272 -2.05 -15.87 -17.09
N GLY A 273 -2.47 -15.79 -15.83
CA GLY A 273 -1.65 -15.19 -14.78
C GLY A 273 -1.73 -15.90 -13.44
N VAL A 274 -0.69 -15.67 -12.66
CA VAL A 274 -0.53 -16.16 -11.29
C VAL A 274 -0.09 -15.01 -10.41
N SER A 275 -0.80 -14.80 -9.31
CA SER A 275 -0.47 -13.79 -8.31
C SER A 275 -0.17 -14.47 -6.99
N TYR A 276 1.02 -14.22 -6.44
CA TYR A 276 1.46 -14.80 -5.18
C TYR A 276 1.89 -13.71 -4.20
N ARG A 277 1.45 -13.86 -2.95
CA ARG A 277 1.71 -12.94 -1.86
C ARG A 277 2.51 -13.63 -0.76
N ILE A 278 3.60 -12.99 -0.35
CA ILE A 278 4.31 -13.29 0.89
C ILE A 278 3.87 -12.27 1.92
N ASP A 279 3.17 -12.75 2.94
CA ASP A 279 2.68 -11.91 4.00
C ASP A 279 3.63 -11.94 5.21
N ARG A 280 4.24 -10.79 5.51
CA ARG A 280 4.97 -10.53 6.75
C ARG A 280 4.43 -9.29 7.46
N HIS A 281 3.19 -8.91 7.17
CA HIS A 281 2.54 -7.80 7.84
C HIS A 281 2.48 -8.05 9.35
N GLN A 282 2.68 -7.00 10.12
CA GLN A 282 2.47 -7.00 11.56
C GLN A 282 1.65 -5.77 11.89
N ASP A 283 0.49 -6.00 12.51
CA ASP A 283 -0.36 -4.91 12.95
C ASP A 283 0.39 -4.05 13.97
N GLY A 284 0.41 -2.74 13.74
CA GLY A 284 0.89 -1.80 14.73
C GLY A 284 -0.05 -1.83 15.94
N PHE A 285 0.46 -2.27 17.09
CA PHE A 285 -0.28 -2.20 18.34
C PHE A 285 0.28 -1.06 19.19
N ILE A 286 -0.62 -0.35 19.86
CA ILE A 286 -0.28 0.60 20.90
C ILE A 286 -0.37 -0.18 22.21
N GLU A 287 0.74 -0.31 22.92
CA GLU A 287 0.70 -0.86 24.26
C GLU A 287 0.04 0.17 25.19
N ILE A 288 -1.02 -0.25 25.84
CA ILE A 288 -1.72 0.53 26.85
C ILE A 288 -1.39 -0.03 28.23
N ASP A 289 -1.20 0.85 29.21
CA ASP A 289 -1.08 0.45 30.61
C ASP A 289 -2.42 -0.04 31.18
N GLU A 290 -2.40 -0.53 32.42
CA GLU A 290 -3.60 -0.97 33.15
C GLU A 290 -4.64 0.17 33.35
N PHE A 291 -4.24 1.42 33.07
CA PHE A 291 -5.05 2.63 33.21
C PHE A 291 -5.49 3.23 31.86
N GLY A 292 -5.12 2.63 30.73
CA GLY A 292 -5.48 3.06 29.38
C GLY A 292 -4.59 4.14 28.76
N ASN A 293 -3.43 4.45 29.35
CA ASN A 293 -2.45 5.38 28.77
C ASN A 293 -1.50 4.66 27.82
N GLU A 294 -1.08 5.33 26.73
CA GLU A 294 -0.10 4.78 25.80
C GLU A 294 1.27 4.64 26.47
N ILE A 295 1.76 3.40 26.60
CA ILE A 295 3.12 3.11 27.04
C ILE A 295 4.06 3.42 25.89
N LYS A 296 4.63 4.63 25.90
CA LYS A 296 5.75 4.96 25.03
C LYS A 296 6.99 4.26 25.56
N ARG A 297 7.30 3.07 25.02
CA ARG A 297 8.63 2.50 25.22
C ARG A 297 9.64 3.43 24.58
N ASP A 298 10.47 4.04 25.41
CA ASP A 298 11.65 4.76 24.94
C ASP A 298 12.53 3.71 24.24
N ASN A 299 12.64 3.79 22.92
CA ASN A 299 13.46 2.86 22.12
C ASN A 299 14.96 3.15 22.29
N THR A 300 15.40 3.28 23.54
CA THR A 300 16.81 3.30 23.93
C THR A 300 17.19 1.89 24.34
N THR A 301 16.99 0.92 23.46
CA THR A 301 17.86 -0.25 23.44
C THR A 301 19.13 0.17 22.70
N GLU A 302 20.13 0.57 23.50
CA GLU A 302 21.53 0.53 23.10
C GLU A 302 21.80 -0.84 22.47
N PHE A 303 21.85 -0.92 21.14
CA PHE A 303 22.66 -1.85 20.33
C PHE A 303 22.26 -1.66 18.85
N GLY A 304 23.05 -0.86 18.12
CA GLY A 304 23.23 -1.08 16.67
C GLY A 304 22.49 -0.16 15.69
N ALA A 305 23.00 1.07 15.56
CA ALA A 305 22.93 1.96 14.40
C ALA A 305 21.55 2.53 13.99
N LYS A 306 21.46 3.87 13.98
CA LYS A 306 20.50 4.65 13.18
C LYS A 306 20.65 4.28 11.70
N LYS A 307 20.00 3.20 11.27
CA LYS A 307 20.00 2.74 9.89
C LYS A 307 18.95 3.56 9.13
N GLY A 308 19.43 4.46 8.27
CA GLY A 308 18.58 5.28 7.39
C GLY A 308 17.81 4.46 6.35
N PHE A 309 17.08 5.15 5.48
CA PHE A 309 16.21 4.63 4.41
C PHE A 309 16.70 3.33 3.74
N PHE A 310 17.97 3.29 3.35
CA PHE A 310 18.59 2.14 2.70
C PHE A 310 18.83 0.94 3.63
N GLY A 311 19.13 1.16 4.91
CA GLY A 311 19.41 0.08 5.86
C GLY A 311 18.19 -0.79 6.18
N ARG A 312 16.96 -0.25 6.04
CA ARG A 312 15.72 -1.01 6.13
C ARG A 312 15.41 -1.78 4.84
N LEU A 313 15.65 -1.17 3.67
CA LEU A 313 15.49 -1.79 2.34
C LEU A 313 16.34 -3.07 2.19
N PHE A 314 17.62 -3.03 2.58
CA PHE A 314 18.53 -4.17 2.37
C PHE A 314 18.33 -5.33 3.36
N ASN A 315 17.78 -5.09 4.56
CA ASN A 315 17.51 -6.16 5.52
C ASN A 315 16.24 -6.95 5.16
N GLY A 316 15.24 -6.30 4.53
CA GLY A 316 14.03 -6.97 4.03
C GLY A 316 14.30 -8.00 2.92
N PHE A 317 15.40 -7.83 2.18
CA PHE A 317 15.74 -8.68 1.05
C PHE A 317 16.45 -10.01 1.39
N GLY A 318 16.83 -10.27 2.65
CA GLY A 318 17.25 -11.60 3.14
C GLY A 318 18.38 -12.35 2.40
N LEU A 319 19.00 -11.76 1.36
CA LEU A 319 19.89 -12.44 0.41
C LEU A 319 21.38 -12.22 0.68
N PHE A 320 21.74 -11.35 1.63
CA PHE A 320 23.12 -11.10 2.00
C PHE A 320 23.32 -11.22 3.52
N SER A 321 23.13 -12.42 4.05
CA SER A 321 23.76 -12.77 5.32
C SER A 321 25.27 -12.91 5.07
N LYS A 322 26.02 -11.84 5.37
CA LYS A 322 27.47 -11.85 5.34
C LYS A 322 27.94 -12.87 6.39
N LYS A 323 28.39 -14.03 5.92
CA LYS A 323 28.95 -15.10 6.74
C LYS A 323 30.26 -14.57 7.34
N ASN A 324 30.21 -14.04 8.56
CA ASN A 324 31.41 -13.63 9.27
C ASN A 324 32.24 -14.88 9.59
N LYS A 325 33.35 -15.04 8.87
CA LYS A 325 34.46 -15.92 9.25
C LYS A 325 35.10 -15.32 10.50
N THR A 326 34.88 -15.92 11.65
CA THR A 326 35.75 -15.73 12.81
C THR A 326 36.96 -16.64 12.62
N THR A 327 38.08 -16.04 12.25
CA THR A 327 39.40 -16.65 12.37
C THR A 327 39.76 -16.65 13.85
N THR A 328 39.70 -17.81 14.51
CA THR A 328 40.23 -17.98 15.86
C THR A 328 41.41 -18.92 15.79
N SER A 329 42.57 -18.40 16.16
CA SER A 329 43.85 -19.08 16.28
C SER A 329 43.76 -20.33 17.16
N SER A 330 44.42 -21.38 16.68
CA SER A 330 44.65 -22.65 17.36
C SER A 330 45.34 -22.49 18.71
N LYS A 331 44.72 -23.03 19.78
CA LYS A 331 45.43 -23.75 20.84
C LYS A 331 44.57 -24.94 21.28
N THR A 332 45.18 -26.10 21.14
CA THR A 332 44.79 -27.42 21.64
C THR A 332 44.77 -27.43 23.17
N ASP A 333 43.66 -27.86 23.78
CA ASP A 333 43.69 -28.91 24.80
C ASP A 333 42.29 -29.36 25.24
N GLY A 334 42.14 -30.68 25.40
CA GLY A 334 41.40 -31.32 26.49
C GLY A 334 39.87 -31.20 26.59
N THR A 335 39.21 -32.36 26.46
CA THR A 335 37.93 -32.77 27.09
C THR A 335 36.60 -32.20 26.57
N ARG A 336 35.84 -33.08 25.91
CA ARG A 336 34.45 -32.90 25.48
C ARG A 336 33.49 -33.24 26.62
N ASP A 337 32.73 -32.26 27.10
CA ASP A 337 31.49 -32.50 27.86
C ASP A 337 30.25 -32.24 27.00
N ARG A 338 29.35 -33.22 26.95
CA ARG A 338 28.06 -33.16 26.23
C ARG A 338 27.03 -32.37 27.05
N PRO A 339 26.32 -31.39 26.48
CA PRO A 339 25.24 -30.72 27.19
C PRO A 339 23.99 -31.61 27.31
N THR A 340 23.58 -31.85 28.55
CA THR A 340 22.37 -32.60 28.94
C THR A 340 21.11 -31.76 28.72
N ARG A 341 20.12 -32.31 27.98
CA ARG A 341 18.79 -31.71 27.80
C ARG A 341 17.98 -31.79 29.10
N GLN A 342 17.57 -30.65 29.68
CA GLN A 342 16.52 -30.61 30.69
C GLN A 342 15.13 -30.41 30.04
N ARG A 343 14.24 -31.39 30.26
CA ARG A 343 12.81 -31.34 29.90
C ARG A 343 12.06 -30.42 30.87
N LYS A 344 11.34 -29.42 30.36
CA LYS A 344 10.35 -28.65 31.14
C LYS A 344 9.20 -29.60 31.54
N LYS A 345 8.97 -29.77 32.84
CA LYS A 345 7.81 -30.51 33.39
C LYS A 345 6.54 -29.68 33.19
N ALA A 346 5.48 -30.33 32.69
CA ALA A 346 4.14 -29.78 32.63
C ALA A 346 3.58 -29.62 34.06
N VAL A 347 3.09 -28.42 34.38
CA VAL A 347 2.31 -28.17 35.61
C VAL A 347 0.83 -28.22 35.22
N THR A 348 0.19 -29.35 35.49
CA THR A 348 -1.26 -29.50 35.50
C THR A 348 -1.82 -28.79 36.74
N LYS A 349 -2.48 -27.66 36.55
CA LYS A 349 -3.21 -26.97 37.63
C LYS A 349 -4.62 -27.55 37.72
N LYS A 350 -4.88 -28.22 38.85
CA LYS A 350 -6.19 -28.75 39.26
C LYS A 350 -7.15 -27.60 39.52
N GLU A 351 -8.27 -27.54 38.81
CA GLU A 351 -9.40 -26.68 39.17
C GLU A 351 -10.07 -27.19 40.45
N LYS A 352 -10.26 -26.30 41.42
CA LYS A 352 -11.26 -26.46 42.49
C LYS A 352 -12.31 -25.38 42.30
N LYS A 353 -13.54 -25.82 41.98
CA LYS A 353 -14.76 -25.01 42.03
C LYS A 353 -14.99 -24.53 43.46
N GLY A 354 -15.28 -23.24 43.62
CA GLY A 354 -15.73 -22.68 44.89
C GLY A 354 -16.28 -21.25 44.74
N GLY A 355 -17.60 -21.12 44.86
CA GLY A 355 -18.27 -19.98 45.51
C GLY A 355 -18.40 -18.67 44.72
N PHE A 356 -19.58 -18.45 44.13
CA PHE A 356 -19.97 -17.25 43.38
C PHE A 356 -20.47 -16.08 44.26
N PHE A 357 -20.29 -16.11 45.59
CA PHE A 357 -20.83 -15.05 46.47
C PHE A 357 -19.95 -14.84 47.71
N SER A 358 -18.88 -14.05 47.56
CA SER A 358 -18.22 -13.37 48.69
C SER A 358 -17.18 -12.39 48.20
N ASN A 359 -17.61 -11.21 47.74
CA ASN A 359 -16.81 -9.96 47.82
C ASN A 359 -17.65 -8.71 47.48
N LEU A 360 -18.94 -8.73 47.82
CA LEU A 360 -19.64 -7.47 48.13
C LEU A 360 -19.07 -6.98 49.47
N PHE A 361 -18.55 -5.74 49.49
CA PHE A 361 -17.91 -5.02 50.60
C PHE A 361 -16.38 -5.18 50.74
N GLY A 362 -15.65 -4.33 50.01
CA GLY A 362 -14.22 -4.06 50.19
C GLY A 362 -13.91 -2.57 50.11
N LYS A 363 -13.72 -1.95 51.30
CA LYS A 363 -13.00 -0.72 51.66
C LYS A 363 -12.52 0.22 50.53
N LYS A 364 -12.98 1.49 50.57
CA LYS A 364 -12.32 2.66 49.96
C LYS A 364 -10.83 2.70 50.33
N LYS A 365 -9.93 2.64 49.33
CA LYS A 365 -8.53 3.02 49.47
C LYS A 365 -8.23 4.24 48.59
N LYS A 366 -7.46 5.17 49.17
CA LYS A 366 -7.00 6.43 48.57
C LYS A 366 -6.23 6.16 47.27
N LYS A 367 -6.52 6.94 46.22
CA LYS A 367 -5.69 7.03 45.01
C LYS A 367 -4.38 7.73 45.39
N ASP A 368 -3.26 7.14 45.01
CA ASP A 368 -1.96 7.81 45.02
C ASP A 368 -1.91 8.76 43.80
N GLU A 369 -1.64 10.04 44.05
CA GLU A 369 -1.51 11.09 43.01
C GLU A 369 -0.23 10.86 42.20
N THR A 370 -0.34 10.87 40.88
CA THR A 370 0.80 10.77 39.94
C THR A 370 1.69 12.01 40.04
N GLU A 371 2.99 11.86 39.74
CA GLU A 371 3.94 12.99 39.77
C GLU A 371 3.54 14.13 38.82
N GLU A 372 2.87 13.83 37.72
CA GLU A 372 2.30 14.84 36.82
C GLU A 372 1.15 15.62 37.48
N GLU A 373 0.26 14.97 38.24
CA GLU A 373 -0.79 15.69 38.98
C GLU A 373 -0.22 16.56 40.11
N LYS A 374 0.89 16.14 40.73
CA LYS A 374 1.65 16.97 41.69
C LYS A 374 2.29 18.17 41.01
N LEU A 375 2.97 17.97 39.88
CA LEU A 375 3.59 19.03 39.09
C LEU A 375 2.55 20.01 38.55
N GLU A 376 1.40 19.53 38.05
CA GLU A 376 0.31 20.40 37.62
C GLU A 376 -0.26 21.22 38.78
N ARG A 377 -0.41 20.63 39.97
CA ARG A 377 -0.83 21.40 41.16
C ARG A 377 0.19 22.45 41.56
N GLU A 378 1.48 22.11 41.59
CA GLU A 378 2.55 23.05 41.93
C GLU A 378 2.61 24.21 40.92
N VAL A 379 2.51 23.93 39.62
CA VAL A 379 2.45 24.96 38.57
C VAL A 379 1.23 25.86 38.77
N LYS A 380 0.07 25.28 39.11
CA LYS A 380 -1.17 26.03 39.32
C LYS A 380 -1.15 26.87 40.61
N GLU A 381 -0.41 26.43 41.63
CA GLU A 381 -0.16 27.22 42.84
C GLU A 381 0.84 28.36 42.56
N LEU A 382 1.92 28.10 41.82
CA LEU A 382 2.88 29.12 41.38
C LEU A 382 2.21 30.20 40.52
N GLU A 383 1.35 29.84 39.58
CA GLU A 383 0.57 30.81 38.80
C GLU A 383 -0.34 31.68 39.67
N LYS A 384 -0.96 31.10 40.71
CA LYS A 384 -1.79 31.85 41.66
C LYS A 384 -0.94 32.79 42.52
N GLN A 385 0.28 32.38 42.89
CA GLN A 385 1.24 33.20 43.62
C GLN A 385 1.64 34.43 42.77
N ILE A 386 2.05 34.20 41.51
CA ILE A 386 2.44 35.25 40.57
C ILE A 386 1.29 36.24 40.36
N LYS A 387 0.05 35.77 40.16
CA LYS A 387 -1.12 36.64 40.02
C LYS A 387 -1.43 37.45 41.28
N LYS A 388 -1.13 36.93 42.48
CA LYS A 388 -1.28 37.68 43.74
C LYS A 388 -0.20 38.75 43.87
N ASP A 389 1.04 38.44 43.49
CA ASP A 389 2.16 39.38 43.59
C ASP A 389 2.03 40.50 42.56
N GLU A 390 1.58 40.23 41.34
CA GLU A 390 1.24 41.27 40.37
C GLU A 390 0.13 42.22 40.89
N LYS A 391 -0.88 41.66 41.58
CA LYS A 391 -1.95 42.48 42.19
C LYS A 391 -1.43 43.33 43.35
N LYS A 392 -0.48 42.83 44.14
CA LYS A 392 0.18 43.61 45.21
C LYS A 392 1.04 44.72 44.61
N ALA A 393 1.88 44.41 43.62
CA ALA A 393 2.70 45.40 42.91
C ALA A 393 1.84 46.51 42.28
N LYS A 394 0.71 46.16 41.65
CA LYS A 394 -0.25 47.17 41.12
C LYS A 394 -0.89 48.02 42.21
N LYS A 395 -1.16 47.46 43.39
CA LYS A 395 -1.68 48.22 44.55
C LYS A 395 -0.64 49.15 45.14
N GLU A 396 0.62 48.72 45.25
CA GLU A 396 1.73 49.55 45.73
C GLU A 396 2.06 50.68 44.76
N ALA A 397 2.11 50.40 43.45
CA ALA A 397 2.26 51.43 42.42
C ALA A 397 1.14 52.49 42.48
N ARG A 398 -0.10 52.07 42.75
CA ARG A 398 -1.23 52.99 42.97
C ARG A 398 -1.11 53.79 44.28
N LYS A 399 -0.57 53.21 45.35
CA LYS A 399 -0.32 53.92 46.62
C LYS A 399 0.80 54.95 46.48
N ASN A 400 1.90 54.63 45.79
CA ASN A 400 3.00 55.57 45.56
C ASN A 400 2.58 56.73 44.64
N LYS A 401 1.74 56.48 43.62
CA LYS A 401 1.14 57.57 42.82
C LYS A 401 0.22 58.51 43.62
N LYS A 402 -0.36 58.06 44.72
CA LYS A 402 -1.20 58.89 45.61
C LYS A 402 -0.42 59.60 46.73
N LYS A 403 0.87 59.29 46.92
CA LYS A 403 1.75 59.95 47.91
C LYS A 403 2.61 61.05 47.29
N ASN A 404 2.80 61.03 45.97
CA ASN A 404 3.65 61.98 45.22
C ASN A 404 2.85 62.90 44.29
N GLY A 405 1.54 63.02 44.50
CA GLY A 405 0.62 63.97 43.87
C GLY A 405 -0.47 64.30 44.85
#